data_AF-A0A957NC24-F1
#
_entry.id   AF-A0A957NC24-F1
#
_cell.length_a   1.000
_cell.length_b   1.000
_cell.length_c   1.000
_cell.angle_alpha   90.00
_cell.angle_beta   90.00
_cell.angle_gamma   90.00
#
_symmetry.space_group_name_H-M   'P 1'
#
loop_
_entity.id
_entity.type
_entity.pdbx_description
1 polymer ?
#
loop_
_entity_poly.entity_id
_entity_poly.type
_entity_poly.pdbx_seq_one_letter_code
_entity_poly.pdbx_strand_id
1 'polypeptide(L)'
;ARNVARETGKKIFVPSRKDLTDAGADLKPDVSMIGWSGKCEVHELFTPQDVTDVRKQFPDVVVLAHPECSPEVVDAADYSQSTSKMIDYVKQSNAPYFLLLTECSMGDNIIAENPDKEILRLCSHRCPHMGEITLEDTLRALRENVQIIEVEENTRLRAKQSVERMLAI
;
A
#
# COMPACT_ATOMS: atom_id res chain seq x y z
N ALA A 1 1.17 7.41 -8.27
CA ALA A 1 2.48 8.09 -8.08
C ALA A 1 2.42 9.50 -7.48
N ARG A 2 1.32 10.27 -7.60
CA ARG A 2 1.24 11.64 -7.04
C ARG A 2 1.50 11.69 -5.52
N ASN A 3 0.90 10.78 -4.76
CA ASN A 3 1.08 10.71 -3.31
C ASN A 3 2.54 10.41 -2.92
N VAL A 4 3.15 9.42 -3.58
CA VAL A 4 4.57 9.06 -3.39
C VAL A 4 5.51 10.22 -3.75
N ALA A 5 5.23 10.97 -4.82
CA ALA A 5 6.02 12.15 -5.18
C ALA A 5 5.91 13.25 -4.10
N ARG A 6 4.71 13.47 -3.55
CA ARG A 6 4.47 14.41 -2.44
C ARG A 6 5.21 14.01 -1.17
N GLU A 7 5.20 12.72 -0.84
CA GLU A 7 5.84 12.18 0.36
C GLU A 7 7.38 12.17 0.27
N THR A 8 7.92 11.77 -0.88
CA THR A 8 9.38 11.62 -1.07
C THR A 8 10.07 12.91 -1.54
N GLY A 9 9.31 13.92 -1.95
CA GLY A 9 9.83 15.14 -2.59
C GLY A 9 10.46 14.91 -3.97
N LYS A 10 10.35 13.71 -4.53
CA LYS A 10 10.98 13.35 -5.82
C LYS A 10 10.12 13.78 -7.00
N LYS A 11 10.77 14.27 -8.05
CA LYS A 11 10.13 14.54 -9.35
C LYS A 11 9.96 13.22 -10.11
N ILE A 12 8.74 12.67 -10.10
CA ILE A 12 8.39 11.44 -10.80
C ILE A 12 7.70 11.76 -12.13
N PHE A 13 8.28 11.34 -13.24
CA PHE A 13 7.67 11.44 -14.56
C PHE A 13 7.02 10.10 -14.92
N VAL A 14 5.75 10.10 -15.32
CA VAL A 14 5.08 8.89 -15.81
C VAL A 14 4.95 9.04 -17.34
N PRO A 15 5.66 8.23 -18.15
CA PRO A 15 5.63 8.34 -19.59
C PRO A 15 4.26 7.90 -20.10
N SER A 16 3.72 8.67 -21.04
CA SER A 16 2.53 8.30 -21.81
C SER A 16 2.90 7.30 -22.91
N ARG A 17 1.87 6.64 -23.47
CA ARG A 17 2.07 5.70 -24.59
C ARG A 17 2.76 6.35 -25.80
N LYS A 18 2.59 7.66 -26.00
CA LYS A 18 3.28 8.42 -27.06
C LYS A 18 4.75 8.63 -26.74
N ASP A 19 5.07 8.94 -25.48
CA ASP A 19 6.45 9.13 -25.00
C ASP A 19 7.29 7.85 -25.10
N LEU A 20 6.65 6.67 -25.06
CA LEU A 20 7.30 5.36 -25.21
C LEU A 20 7.50 4.94 -26.67
N THR A 21 6.76 5.51 -27.61
CA THR A 21 6.83 5.16 -29.04
C THR A 21 7.70 6.11 -29.86
N ASP A 22 7.87 7.36 -29.42
CA ASP A 22 8.80 8.28 -30.05
C ASP A 22 10.22 8.05 -29.52
N ALA A 23 11.06 7.43 -30.34
CA ALA A 23 12.49 7.17 -30.08
C ALA A 23 13.36 8.45 -29.92
N GLY A 24 12.74 9.63 -29.85
CA GLY A 24 13.37 10.94 -29.68
C GLY A 24 12.59 11.86 -28.74
N ALA A 25 11.69 11.34 -27.89
CA ALA A 25 11.10 12.14 -26.83
C ALA A 25 12.22 12.54 -25.86
N ASP A 26 12.59 13.83 -25.85
CA ASP A 26 13.48 14.45 -24.86
C ASP A 26 12.85 14.24 -23.47
N LEU A 27 13.20 13.12 -22.83
CA LEU A 27 12.84 12.84 -21.45
C LEU A 27 13.47 13.95 -20.62
N LYS A 28 12.64 14.89 -20.16
CA LYS A 28 13.05 16.14 -19.51
C LYS A 28 14.21 15.88 -18.54
N PRO A 29 15.33 16.62 -18.63
CA PRO A 29 16.58 16.32 -17.91
C PRO A 29 16.55 16.55 -16.39
N ASP A 30 15.38 16.84 -15.79
CA ASP A 30 15.23 17.14 -14.36
C ASP A 30 14.17 16.23 -13.69
N VAL A 31 14.22 14.94 -14.04
CA VAL A 31 13.35 13.89 -13.48
C VAL A 31 14.20 12.97 -12.61
N SER A 32 13.79 12.77 -11.35
CA SER A 32 14.48 11.88 -10.42
C SER A 32 14.09 10.41 -10.62
N MET A 33 12.87 10.15 -11.12
CA MET A 33 12.34 8.80 -11.33
C MET A 33 11.37 8.75 -12.51
N ILE A 34 11.42 7.66 -13.28
CA ILE A 34 10.41 7.32 -14.28
C ILE A 34 9.43 6.34 -13.63
N GLY A 35 8.16 6.72 -13.52
CA GLY A 35 7.08 5.89 -12.99
C GLY A 35 6.32 5.15 -14.10
N TRP A 36 5.42 4.26 -13.72
CA TRP A 36 4.50 3.57 -14.62
C TRP A 36 3.05 3.87 -14.23
N SER A 37 2.11 3.77 -15.17
CA SER A 37 0.67 3.95 -14.89
C SER A 37 0.04 2.70 -14.24
N GLY A 38 0.76 2.08 -13.29
CA GLY A 38 0.25 0.98 -12.49
C GLY A 38 -0.54 1.51 -11.29
N LYS A 39 -1.59 0.79 -10.91
CA LYS A 39 -2.40 1.04 -9.72
C LYS A 39 -2.65 -0.29 -9.02
N CYS A 40 -2.85 -0.23 -7.71
CA CYS A 40 -3.30 -1.39 -6.95
C CYS A 40 -4.81 -1.58 -7.18
N GLU A 41 -5.19 -2.80 -7.56
CA GLU A 41 -6.58 -3.18 -7.82
C GLU A 41 -7.50 -3.08 -6.58
N VAL A 42 -6.91 -3.05 -5.38
CA VAL A 42 -7.65 -2.88 -4.12
C VAL A 42 -7.78 -1.41 -3.77
N HIS A 43 -6.66 -0.68 -3.68
CA HIS A 43 -6.66 0.71 -3.20
C HIS A 43 -7.31 1.70 -4.17
N GLU A 44 -7.46 1.36 -5.45
CA GLU A 44 -8.21 2.18 -6.41
C GLU A 44 -9.74 2.15 -6.16
N LEU A 45 -10.24 1.15 -5.45
CA LEU A 45 -11.69 0.99 -5.22
C LEU A 45 -12.24 1.90 -4.12
N PHE A 46 -11.37 2.42 -3.25
CA PHE A 46 -11.78 3.38 -2.22
C PHE A 46 -12.13 4.73 -2.83
N THR A 47 -13.16 5.36 -2.27
CA THR A 47 -13.66 6.66 -2.71
C THR A 47 -13.75 7.65 -1.54
N PRO A 48 -13.70 8.97 -1.79
CA PRO A 48 -13.95 9.97 -0.76
C PRO A 48 -15.37 9.86 -0.15
N GLN A 49 -16.30 9.25 -0.90
CA GLN A 49 -17.65 9.01 -0.43
C GLN A 49 -17.66 7.98 0.71
N ASP A 50 -16.84 6.94 0.64
CA ASP A 50 -16.70 5.95 1.71
C ASP A 50 -16.28 6.61 3.03
N VAL A 51 -15.31 7.53 2.97
CA VAL A 51 -14.87 8.33 4.13
C VAL A 51 -16.03 9.16 4.69
N THR A 52 -16.76 9.83 3.81
CA THR A 52 -17.88 10.69 4.19
C THR A 52 -18.99 9.88 4.86
N ASP A 53 -19.31 8.70 4.34
CA ASP A 53 -20.41 7.88 4.84
C ASP A 53 -20.07 7.17 6.15
N VAL A 54 -18.80 6.81 6.37
CA VAL A 54 -18.34 6.31 7.67
C VAL A 54 -18.35 7.43 8.70
N ARG A 55 -17.87 8.64 8.37
CA ARG A 55 -17.88 9.80 9.30
C ARG A 55 -19.30 10.21 9.72
N LYS A 56 -20.32 9.99 8.88
CA LYS A 56 -21.73 10.20 9.27
C LYS A 56 -22.20 9.23 10.36
N GLN A 57 -21.68 8.01 10.35
CA GLN A 57 -22.04 6.97 11.32
C GLN A 57 -21.16 7.03 12.58
N PHE A 58 -19.90 7.41 12.41
CA PHE A 58 -18.88 7.52 13.46
C PHE A 58 -18.21 8.90 13.38
N PRO A 59 -18.78 9.95 14.01
CA PRO A 59 -18.27 11.31 13.91
C PRO A 59 -16.83 11.49 14.40
N ASP A 60 -16.42 10.70 15.40
CA ASP A 60 -15.08 10.76 16.03
C ASP A 60 -14.09 9.74 15.43
N VAL A 61 -14.40 9.18 14.25
CA VAL A 61 -13.52 8.21 13.58
C VAL A 61 -12.27 8.88 13.02
N VAL A 62 -11.11 8.25 13.27
CA VAL A 62 -9.86 8.63 12.63
C VAL A 62 -9.63 7.78 11.38
N VAL A 63 -9.45 8.42 10.24
CA VAL A 63 -9.35 7.77 8.93
C VAL A 63 -7.89 7.62 8.52
N LEU A 64 -7.44 6.37 8.33
CA LEU A 64 -6.10 6.02 7.90
C LEU A 64 -6.13 5.47 6.47
N ALA A 65 -5.44 6.11 5.53
CA ALA A 65 -5.45 5.73 4.11
C ALA A 65 -4.06 5.36 3.57
N HIS A 66 -3.96 4.27 2.81
CA HIS A 66 -2.67 3.89 2.23
C HIS A 66 -2.28 4.87 1.12
N PRO A 67 -1.00 5.24 0.95
CA PRO A 67 -0.57 6.17 -0.10
C PRO A 67 -0.85 5.67 -1.53
N GLU A 68 -1.18 4.38 -1.69
CA GLU A 68 -1.63 3.79 -2.96
C GLU A 68 -3.07 4.16 -3.35
N CYS A 69 -3.88 4.66 -2.40
CA CYS A 69 -5.22 5.18 -2.68
C CYS A 69 -5.17 6.38 -3.63
N SER A 70 -6.31 6.76 -4.19
CA SER A 70 -6.39 7.98 -5.02
C SER A 70 -6.00 9.22 -4.19
N PRO A 71 -5.44 10.28 -4.82
CA PRO A 71 -5.13 11.52 -4.11
C PRO A 71 -6.33 12.11 -3.37
N GLU A 72 -7.53 11.99 -3.94
CA GLU A 72 -8.77 12.49 -3.34
C GLU A 72 -9.12 11.74 -2.04
N VAL A 73 -8.89 10.42 -2.00
CA VAL A 73 -9.08 9.61 -0.78
C VAL A 73 -8.04 9.98 0.27
N VAL A 74 -6.78 10.15 -0.14
CA VAL A 74 -5.70 10.55 0.78
C VAL A 74 -5.96 11.93 1.36
N ASP A 75 -6.45 12.87 0.56
CA ASP A 75 -6.77 14.23 1.03
C ASP A 75 -8.02 14.27 1.94
N ALA A 76 -8.91 13.27 1.84
CA ALA A 76 -10.06 13.11 2.73
C ALA A 76 -9.72 12.42 4.07
N ALA A 77 -8.58 11.72 4.15
CA ALA A 77 -8.13 10.97 5.31
C ALA A 77 -7.37 11.85 6.33
N ASP A 78 -7.33 11.41 7.59
CA ASP A 78 -6.64 12.11 8.68
C ASP A 78 -5.14 11.78 8.71
N TYR A 79 -4.77 10.61 8.21
CA TYR A 79 -3.39 10.14 8.16
C TYR A 79 -3.17 9.22 6.95
N SER A 80 -2.02 9.35 6.29
CA SER A 80 -1.67 8.48 5.16
C SER A 80 -0.20 8.11 5.15
N GLN A 81 0.06 6.81 5.30
CA GLN A 81 1.38 6.22 5.42
C GLN A 81 1.34 4.70 5.15
N SER A 82 2.49 4.03 5.17
CA SER A 82 2.57 2.57 5.02
C SER A 82 1.80 1.82 6.12
N THR A 83 1.51 0.55 5.87
CA THR A 83 0.77 -0.31 6.81
C THR A 83 1.41 -0.37 8.20
N SER A 84 2.73 -0.53 8.29
CA SER A 84 3.46 -0.53 9.56
C SER A 84 3.30 0.79 10.32
N LYS A 85 3.34 1.92 9.62
CA LYS A 85 3.18 3.25 10.22
C LYS A 85 1.74 3.52 10.67
N MET A 86 0.74 2.98 9.96
CA MET A 86 -0.64 3.01 10.45
C MET A 86 -0.80 2.21 11.74
N ILE A 87 -0.19 1.02 11.84
CA ILE A 87 -0.21 0.22 13.07
C ILE A 87 0.38 1.02 14.23
N ASP A 88 1.54 1.65 14.02
CA ASP A 88 2.18 2.51 15.02
C ASP A 88 1.29 3.70 15.43
N TYR A 89 0.63 4.32 14.46
CA TYR A 89 -0.30 5.43 14.70
C TYR A 89 -1.51 5.00 15.53
N VAL A 90 -2.13 3.86 15.20
CA VAL A 90 -3.25 3.31 15.98
C VAL A 90 -2.79 3.06 17.41
N LYS A 91 -1.63 2.42 17.62
CA LYS A 91 -1.08 2.14 18.95
C LYS A 91 -0.89 3.40 19.80
N GLN A 92 -0.39 4.48 19.21
CA GLN A 92 -0.07 5.74 19.91
C GLN A 92 -1.28 6.67 20.09
N SER A 93 -2.34 6.47 19.30
CA SER A 93 -3.55 7.28 19.37
C SER A 93 -4.51 6.79 20.47
N ASN A 94 -5.18 7.74 21.10
CA ASN A 94 -6.24 7.50 22.10
C ASN A 94 -7.65 7.53 21.48
N ALA A 95 -7.76 7.62 20.15
CA ALA A 95 -9.07 7.60 19.49
C ALA A 95 -9.73 6.23 19.67
N PRO A 96 -11.06 6.17 19.88
CA PRO A 96 -11.77 4.91 20.05
C PRO A 96 -12.07 4.20 18.72
N TYR A 97 -12.26 4.95 17.63
CA TYR A 97 -12.64 4.41 16.32
C TYR A 97 -11.61 4.76 15.25
N PHE A 98 -11.22 3.77 14.45
CA PHE A 98 -10.35 3.96 13.30
C PHE A 98 -10.96 3.34 12.04
N LEU A 99 -10.93 4.06 10.93
CA LEU A 99 -11.26 3.51 9.60
C LEU A 99 -9.97 3.23 8.85
N LEU A 100 -9.77 1.97 8.44
CA LEU A 100 -8.63 1.57 7.62
C LEU A 100 -9.02 1.49 6.15
N LEU A 101 -8.45 2.36 5.32
CA LEU A 101 -8.56 2.31 3.85
C LEU A 101 -7.31 1.65 3.27
N THR A 102 -7.25 0.34 3.46
CA THR A 102 -6.19 -0.56 3.00
C THR A 102 -6.74 -1.98 2.90
N GLU A 103 -5.88 -2.96 2.68
CA GLU A 103 -6.26 -4.37 2.64
C GLU A 103 -6.94 -4.80 3.97
N CYS A 104 -8.08 -5.50 3.89
CA CYS A 104 -8.92 -5.81 5.06
C CYS A 104 -8.28 -6.76 6.08
N SER A 105 -7.49 -7.76 5.64
CA SER A 105 -6.80 -8.69 6.54
C SER A 105 -5.75 -7.99 7.43
N MET A 106 -5.19 -6.87 6.97
CA MET A 106 -4.31 -6.02 7.81
C MET A 106 -5.00 -5.58 9.11
N GLY A 107 -6.31 -5.34 9.06
CA GLY A 107 -7.04 -4.92 10.24
C GLY A 107 -7.11 -5.99 11.33
N ASP A 108 -7.05 -7.29 10.97
CA ASP A 108 -7.04 -8.37 11.97
C ASP A 108 -5.76 -8.32 12.83
N ASN A 109 -4.62 -7.95 12.24
CA ASN A 109 -3.37 -7.76 12.98
C ASN A 109 -3.48 -6.60 13.98
N ILE A 110 -4.12 -5.48 13.57
CA ILE A 110 -4.29 -4.32 14.44
C ILE A 110 -5.24 -4.63 15.60
N ILE A 111 -6.37 -5.29 15.31
CA ILE A 111 -7.35 -5.71 16.32
C ILE A 111 -6.70 -6.65 17.34
N ALA A 112 -5.90 -7.63 16.88
CA ALA A 112 -5.22 -8.57 17.76
C ALA A 112 -4.25 -7.88 18.73
N GLU A 113 -3.59 -6.81 18.30
CA GLU A 113 -2.64 -6.05 19.12
C GLU A 113 -3.30 -4.91 19.92
N ASN A 114 -4.52 -4.50 19.59
CA ASN A 114 -5.24 -3.37 20.20
C ASN A 114 -6.72 -3.71 20.44
N PRO A 115 -7.03 -4.67 21.33
CA PRO A 115 -8.39 -5.19 21.51
C PRO A 115 -9.38 -4.17 22.10
N ASP A 116 -8.88 -3.06 22.65
CA ASP A 116 -9.63 -1.95 23.21
C ASP A 116 -10.07 -0.90 22.17
N LYS A 117 -9.58 -0.98 20.94
CA LYS A 117 -9.85 -0.02 19.85
C LYS A 117 -10.77 -0.63 18.80
N GLU A 118 -11.76 0.14 18.35
CA GLU A 118 -12.65 -0.31 17.28
C GLU A 118 -12.07 0.02 15.90
N ILE A 119 -11.80 -1.04 15.13
CA ILE A 119 -11.22 -0.94 13.80
C ILE A 119 -12.28 -1.23 12.74
N LEU A 120 -12.76 -0.18 12.08
CA LEU A 120 -13.67 -0.22 10.95
C LEU A 120 -12.92 -0.52 9.65
N ARG A 121 -13.51 -1.40 8.83
CA ARG A 121 -12.89 -1.94 7.61
C ARG A 121 -13.92 -2.09 6.51
N LEU A 122 -13.50 -1.87 5.26
CA LEU A 122 -14.31 -2.10 4.08
C LEU A 122 -13.87 -3.41 3.41
N CYS A 123 -14.28 -4.54 3.98
CA CYS A 123 -13.86 -5.87 3.52
C CYS A 123 -14.49 -6.32 2.18
N SER A 124 -15.28 -5.45 1.54
CA SER A 124 -15.62 -5.53 0.12
C SER A 124 -14.39 -5.37 -0.78
N HIS A 125 -13.34 -4.71 -0.29
CA HIS A 125 -12.09 -4.49 -1.01
C HIS A 125 -10.99 -5.40 -0.43
N ARG A 126 -10.76 -6.53 -1.10
CA ARG A 126 -9.70 -7.49 -0.73
C ARG A 126 -8.89 -7.85 -1.96
N CYS A 127 -7.58 -8.03 -1.77
CA CYS A 127 -6.72 -8.51 -2.83
C CYS A 127 -7.07 -9.98 -3.11
N PRO A 128 -7.46 -10.34 -4.35
CA PRO A 128 -7.73 -11.73 -4.71
C PRO A 128 -6.51 -12.63 -4.50
N HIS A 129 -5.29 -12.08 -4.63
CA HIS A 129 -4.04 -12.83 -4.56
C HIS A 129 -3.56 -13.10 -3.12
N MET A 130 -3.75 -12.16 -2.20
CA MET A 130 -3.36 -12.37 -0.78
C MET A 130 -4.14 -13.52 -0.14
N GLY A 131 -5.41 -13.71 -0.57
CA GLY A 131 -6.29 -14.78 -0.09
C GLY A 131 -6.00 -16.16 -0.69
N GLU A 132 -5.01 -16.30 -1.58
CA GLU A 132 -4.64 -17.60 -2.16
C GLU A 132 -3.86 -18.47 -1.17
N ILE A 133 -3.25 -17.88 -0.14
CA ILE A 133 -2.47 -18.60 0.87
C ILE A 133 -3.41 -19.15 1.95
N THR A 134 -3.55 -20.48 2.01
CA THR A 134 -4.38 -21.17 3.00
C THR A 134 -3.57 -21.82 4.13
N LEU A 135 -4.24 -22.23 5.21
CA LEU A 135 -3.60 -22.99 6.29
C LEU A 135 -3.12 -24.37 5.81
N GLU A 136 -3.89 -24.99 4.92
CA GLU A 136 -3.56 -26.26 4.27
C GLU A 136 -2.32 -26.14 3.38
N ASP A 137 -2.23 -25.07 2.59
CA ASP A 137 -1.06 -24.79 1.76
C ASP A 137 0.18 -24.55 2.63
N THR A 138 0.03 -23.78 3.70
CA THR A 138 1.11 -23.51 4.65
C THR A 138 1.59 -24.79 5.33
N LEU A 139 0.68 -25.65 5.78
CA LEU A 139 1.02 -26.93 6.40
C LEU A 139 1.75 -27.84 5.42
N ARG A 140 1.29 -27.92 4.17
CA ARG A 140 1.93 -28.70 3.10
C ARG A 140 3.32 -28.18 2.80
N ALA A 141 3.48 -26.87 2.62
CA ALA A 141 4.77 -26.23 2.36
C ALA A 141 5.79 -26.57 3.46
N LEU A 142 5.39 -26.52 4.74
CA LEU A 142 6.26 -26.85 5.87
C LEU A 142 6.59 -28.34 5.98
N ARG A 143 5.64 -29.23 5.66
CA ARG A 143 5.85 -30.69 5.75
C ARG A 143 6.68 -31.25 4.61
N GLU A 144 6.44 -30.76 3.41
CA GLU A 144 7.00 -31.32 2.17
C GLU A 144 8.15 -30.49 1.62
N ASN A 145 8.40 -29.30 2.21
CA ASN A 145 9.42 -28.34 1.76
C ASN A 145 9.29 -27.99 0.27
N VAL A 146 8.06 -27.71 -0.16
CA VAL A 146 7.69 -27.41 -1.56
C VAL A 146 7.55 -25.90 -1.79
N GLN A 147 7.44 -25.47 -3.05
CA GLN A 147 7.39 -24.06 -3.47
C GLN A 147 8.71 -23.30 -3.23
N ILE A 148 9.84 -23.96 -3.47
CA ILE A 148 11.16 -23.35 -3.38
C ILE A 148 11.26 -22.23 -4.42
N ILE A 149 11.46 -21.00 -3.96
CA ILE A 149 11.64 -19.83 -4.82
C ILE A 149 13.10 -19.73 -5.24
N GLU A 150 13.37 -20.04 -6.50
CA GLU A 150 14.68 -19.87 -7.12
C GLU A 150 14.69 -18.62 -8.00
N VAL A 151 15.76 -17.84 -7.89
CA VAL A 151 15.99 -16.64 -8.70
C VAL A 151 17.35 -16.79 -9.37
N GLU A 152 17.39 -16.53 -10.68
CA GLU A 152 18.62 -16.58 -11.45
C GLU A 152 19.71 -15.66 -10.85
N GLU A 153 20.95 -16.16 -10.78
CA GLU A 153 22.02 -15.57 -9.96
C GLU A 153 22.36 -14.13 -10.35
N ASN A 154 22.43 -13.82 -11.64
CA ASN A 154 22.70 -12.46 -12.12
C ASN A 154 21.55 -11.51 -11.72
N THR A 155 20.31 -11.95 -11.88
CA THR A 155 19.11 -11.21 -11.45
C THR A 155 19.12 -10.97 -9.95
N ARG A 156 19.40 -12.02 -9.16
CA ARG A 156 19.49 -11.95 -7.68
C ARG A 156 20.55 -10.95 -7.23
N LEU A 157 21.76 -11.01 -7.79
CA LEU A 157 22.87 -10.12 -7.42
C LEU A 157 22.55 -8.65 -7.71
N ARG A 158 21.95 -8.37 -8.88
CA ARG A 158 21.55 -7.00 -9.26
C ARG A 158 20.42 -6.47 -8.38
N ALA A 159 19.41 -7.28 -8.10
CA ALA A 159 18.31 -6.92 -7.22
C ALA A 159 18.80 -6.67 -5.78
N LYS A 160 19.70 -7.53 -5.29
CA LYS A 160 20.29 -7.44 -3.94
C LYS A 160 20.98 -6.09 -3.70
N GLN A 161 21.74 -5.57 -4.67
CA GLN A 161 22.41 -4.26 -4.54
C GLN A 161 21.41 -3.12 -4.26
N SER A 162 20.24 -3.14 -4.90
CA SER A 162 19.20 -2.13 -4.67
C SER A 162 18.61 -2.22 -3.26
N VAL A 163 18.36 -3.45 -2.79
CA VAL A 163 17.82 -3.69 -1.43
C VAL A 163 18.85 -3.31 -0.36
N GLU A 164 20.12 -3.69 -0.52
CA GLU A 164 21.18 -3.34 0.44
C GLU A 164 21.38 -1.83 0.55
N ARG A 165 21.31 -1.09 -0.57
CA ARG A 165 21.36 0.38 -0.55
C ARG A 165 20.16 0.99 0.16
N MET A 166 18.96 0.40 0.01
CA MET A 166 17.77 0.85 0.71
C MET A 166 17.89 0.67 2.23
N LEU A 167 18.46 -0.45 2.68
CA LEU A 167 18.63 -0.75 4.12
C LEU A 167 19.76 0.04 4.80
N ALA A 168 20.71 0.59 4.03
CA ALA A 168 21.85 1.34 4.56
C ALA A 168 21.54 2.82 4.88
N ILE A 169 20.32 3.28 4.61
CA ILE A 169 19.82 4.64 4.84
C ILE A 169 18.86 4.62 6.02
#